data_AF-A0A7Y5NLG2-F1
#
_entry.id   AF-A0A7Y5NLG2-F1
#
_cell.length_a   1.000
_cell.length_b   1.000
_cell.length_c   1.000
_cell.angle_alpha   90.00
_cell.angle_beta   90.00
_cell.angle_gamma   90.00
#
_symmetry.space_group_name_H-M   'P 1'
#
loop_
_entity.id
_entity.type
_entity.pdbx_description
1 polymer ?
#
loop_
_entity_poly.entity_id
_entity_poly.type
_entity_poly.pdbx_seq_one_letter_code
_entity_poly.pdbx_strand_id
1 'polypeptide(L)'
;MTAKAPTTRRVWLAGLGGVVATHVTGCASSVEATAPPKAAPPAPKPPAAPPAVEAPAPDAAIEAKPVEDELALPKKINLPPRPAGAETGSKFLERVEGLGRAATDEAIFEAISKGNVPEYERAWVPIEIGDGEGPRAKLNVSCDYLAIGSDDDFIRIPMTPCAAQRIADLVGAVLPTVKLVNIIYEHASAKLPPSYIEGGPTEGTVEDYAVHHEKLERRRRAAGFPLGVLTAGHKKDIVLSTRLEEKADCVAIYGWHKRDGDVIQPLSIVHSRRYADYSHGVRLVGGEMVLDGKPRRVVDVLADPALADVISDEGPLPMTAYPTTLPEYAPSKRKKKRKKSRKSKA
;
A
#
# COMPACT_ATOMS: atom_id res chain seq x y z
N MET A 1 22.93 31.19 -44.23
CA MET A 1 24.14 30.70 -43.54
C MET A 1 23.73 29.47 -42.74
N THR A 2 23.93 28.29 -43.32
CA THR A 2 24.99 27.31 -43.01
C THR A 2 24.43 26.16 -42.18
N ALA A 3 24.21 25.04 -42.88
CA ALA A 3 24.02 23.71 -42.33
C ALA A 3 25.24 23.25 -41.53
N LYS A 4 25.03 22.40 -40.51
CA LYS A 4 25.93 21.30 -40.16
C LYS A 4 25.30 20.39 -39.08
N ALA A 5 25.16 19.13 -39.45
CA ALA A 5 25.30 17.95 -38.58
C ALA A 5 26.28 17.00 -39.31
N PRO A 6 26.73 15.85 -38.77
CA PRO A 6 26.78 15.36 -37.39
C PRO A 6 28.21 14.91 -37.00
N THR A 7 28.45 14.41 -35.78
CA THR A 7 29.60 13.49 -35.55
C THR A 7 29.39 12.56 -34.35
N THR A 8 29.29 11.28 -34.66
CA THR A 8 29.46 10.11 -33.78
C THR A 8 30.92 9.90 -33.38
N ARG A 9 31.19 9.45 -32.15
CA ARG A 9 32.37 8.62 -31.84
C ARG A 9 32.02 7.50 -30.87
N ARG A 10 32.17 6.27 -31.38
CA ARG A 10 32.35 5.02 -30.62
C ARG A 10 33.77 5.00 -30.03
N VAL A 11 33.95 4.39 -28.87
CA VAL A 11 35.24 3.88 -28.38
C VAL A 11 35.06 2.40 -28.02
N TRP A 12 36.06 1.60 -28.39
CA TRP A 12 36.17 0.15 -28.29
C TRP A 12 36.93 -0.29 -27.01
N LEU A 13 36.45 -1.37 -26.40
CA LEU A 13 37.12 -2.59 -25.90
C LEU A 13 38.56 -2.60 -25.35
N ALA A 14 38.71 -3.21 -24.16
CA ALA A 14 39.64 -4.28 -23.75
C ALA A 14 39.62 -4.36 -22.20
N GLY A 15 39.71 -5.47 -21.47
CA GLY A 15 39.99 -6.88 -21.75
C GLY A 15 40.58 -7.53 -20.49
N LEU A 16 40.12 -8.75 -20.18
CA LEU A 16 40.83 -9.90 -19.57
C LEU A 16 41.44 -9.81 -18.15
N GLY A 17 41.21 -10.88 -17.37
CA GLY A 17 42.18 -11.38 -16.39
C GLY A 17 41.56 -12.10 -15.18
N GLY A 18 41.21 -13.37 -15.33
CA GLY A 18 40.86 -14.25 -14.20
C GLY A 18 42.11 -14.87 -13.54
N VAL A 19 41.96 -15.30 -12.28
CA VAL A 19 42.80 -16.34 -11.65
C VAL A 19 41.90 -17.18 -10.73
N VAL A 20 41.80 -18.47 -11.06
CA VAL A 20 41.26 -19.54 -10.23
C VAL A 20 42.43 -20.17 -9.50
N ALA A 21 42.35 -20.29 -8.17
CA ALA A 21 43.32 -21.04 -7.36
C ALA A 21 42.63 -22.21 -6.68
N THR A 22 42.81 -23.40 -7.25
CA THR A 22 42.54 -24.69 -6.62
C THR A 22 43.68 -25.05 -5.67
N HIS A 23 43.38 -25.46 -4.44
CA HIS A 23 44.29 -26.24 -3.61
C HIS A 23 43.58 -27.50 -3.11
N VAL A 24 44.30 -28.61 -3.28
CA VAL A 24 43.90 -29.98 -3.02
C VAL A 24 44.89 -30.57 -2.01
N THR A 25 44.41 -31.56 -1.27
CA THR A 25 45.11 -32.64 -0.52
C THR A 25 45.71 -32.36 0.86
N GLY A 26 45.41 -33.29 1.77
CA GLY A 26 46.30 -33.66 2.86
C GLY A 26 45.63 -34.33 4.07
N CYS A 27 45.28 -35.62 3.97
CA CYS A 27 45.08 -36.51 5.13
C CYS A 27 46.42 -36.82 5.82
N ALA A 28 46.43 -36.94 7.16
CA ALA A 28 47.30 -37.87 7.89
C ALA A 28 46.78 -38.13 9.30
N SER A 29 46.89 -39.39 9.69
CA SER A 29 46.35 -40.08 10.87
C SER A 29 47.33 -40.14 12.04
N SER A 30 46.87 -40.48 13.25
CA SER A 30 47.52 -41.43 14.20
C SER A 30 46.59 -41.67 15.42
N VAL A 31 45.97 -42.86 15.67
CA VAL A 31 46.40 -44.08 16.43
C VAL A 31 47.19 -43.80 17.72
N GLU A 32 47.03 -44.46 18.87
CA GLU A 32 46.68 -45.86 19.24
C GLU A 32 46.44 -45.90 20.80
N ALA A 33 45.80 -46.89 21.45
CA ALA A 33 46.42 -48.16 21.92
C ALA A 33 45.41 -48.89 22.87
N THR A 34 44.91 -50.10 22.52
CA THR A 34 45.26 -51.49 23.01
C THR A 34 44.85 -51.84 24.46
N ALA A 35 44.49 -53.06 24.91
CA ALA A 35 43.97 -54.37 24.42
C ALA A 35 43.71 -55.25 25.71
N PRO A 36 43.66 -56.61 25.72
CA PRO A 36 42.55 -57.59 25.55
C PRO A 36 42.38 -58.55 26.79
N PRO A 37 42.04 -59.87 26.72
CA PRO A 37 40.90 -60.64 26.16
C PRO A 37 40.21 -61.60 27.19
N LYS A 38 39.10 -62.30 26.82
CA LYS A 38 38.93 -63.78 26.94
C LYS A 38 37.54 -64.29 26.51
N ALA A 39 37.49 -65.54 26.03
CA ALA A 39 36.41 -66.17 25.29
C ALA A 39 35.39 -67.01 26.11
N ALA A 40 34.15 -67.01 25.59
CA ALA A 40 32.98 -67.92 25.60
C ALA A 40 32.61 -68.79 26.83
N PRO A 41 31.30 -68.86 27.18
CA PRO A 41 30.51 -70.05 26.83
C PRO A 41 28.99 -69.74 26.54
N PRO A 42 28.05 -70.71 26.61
CA PRO A 42 27.28 -71.31 25.51
C PRO A 42 25.84 -70.77 25.32
N ALA A 43 25.20 -71.06 24.17
CA ALA A 43 23.76 -70.81 23.96
C ALA A 43 22.90 -71.91 24.62
N PRO A 44 21.85 -71.59 25.41
CA PRO A 44 20.44 -71.54 24.91
C PRO A 44 19.57 -70.51 25.71
N LYS A 45 18.31 -70.12 25.43
CA LYS A 45 17.03 -70.73 25.00
C LYS A 45 16.17 -69.64 24.30
N PRO A 46 15.11 -69.99 23.54
CA PRO A 46 14.33 -69.02 22.76
C PRO A 46 13.50 -68.08 23.66
N PRO A 47 13.43 -66.77 23.33
CA PRO A 47 12.54 -65.85 24.03
C PRO A 47 11.07 -66.07 23.64
N ALA A 48 10.19 -65.82 24.60
CA ALA A 48 8.74 -65.89 24.49
C ALA A 48 8.19 -64.94 23.40
N ALA A 49 7.07 -65.34 22.80
CA ALA A 49 6.38 -64.57 21.78
C ALA A 49 6.04 -63.15 22.28
N PRO A 50 6.33 -62.09 21.50
CA PRO A 50 5.81 -60.76 21.78
C PRO A 50 4.30 -60.72 21.49
N PRO A 51 3.52 -59.89 22.20
CA PRO A 51 2.10 -59.73 21.97
C PRO A 51 1.86 -59.12 20.58
N ALA A 52 0.70 -59.45 20.00
CA ALA A 52 0.27 -58.96 18.69
C ALA A 52 0.31 -57.43 18.66
N VAL A 53 1.14 -56.90 17.76
CA VAL A 53 1.12 -55.48 17.39
C VAL A 53 -0.03 -55.33 16.41
N GLU A 54 -1.08 -54.65 16.85
CA GLU A 54 -2.21 -54.24 16.04
C GLU A 54 -1.70 -53.35 14.90
N ALA A 55 -2.07 -53.68 13.66
CA ALA A 55 -1.67 -52.93 12.48
C ALA A 55 -2.18 -51.48 12.57
N PRO A 56 -1.38 -50.47 12.19
CA PRO A 56 -1.87 -49.10 12.16
C PRO A 56 -3.02 -48.99 11.16
N ALA A 57 -4.08 -48.31 11.59
CA ALA A 57 -5.22 -47.96 10.75
C ALA A 57 -4.76 -47.20 9.49
N PRO A 58 -5.40 -47.40 8.33
CA PRO A 58 -5.03 -46.68 7.12
C PRO A 58 -5.19 -45.18 7.33
N ASP A 59 -4.18 -44.43 6.88
CA ASP A 59 -4.15 -42.97 6.87
C ASP A 59 -5.52 -42.39 6.52
N ALA A 60 -6.09 -41.65 7.46
CA ALA A 60 -7.19 -40.75 7.16
C ALA A 60 -6.65 -39.75 6.13
N ALA A 61 -7.11 -39.89 4.89
CA ALA A 61 -6.84 -38.95 3.83
C ALA A 61 -7.15 -37.55 4.34
N ILE A 62 -6.11 -36.76 4.56
CA ILE A 62 -6.24 -35.31 4.69
C ILE A 62 -6.78 -34.88 3.34
N GLU A 63 -8.06 -34.50 3.28
CA GLU A 63 -8.61 -33.80 2.13
C GLU A 63 -7.73 -32.57 1.86
N ALA A 64 -6.85 -32.70 0.87
CA ALA A 64 -6.14 -31.56 0.34
C ALA A 64 -7.21 -30.61 -0.20
N LYS A 65 -7.33 -29.44 0.43
CA LYS A 65 -8.11 -28.34 -0.15
C LYS A 65 -7.65 -28.14 -1.60
N PRO A 66 -8.56 -27.90 -2.56
CA PRO A 66 -8.19 -27.65 -3.93
C PRO A 66 -7.16 -26.51 -3.99
N VAL A 67 -6.03 -26.75 -4.67
CA VAL A 67 -4.93 -25.79 -4.88
C VAL A 67 -5.41 -24.48 -5.52
N GLU A 68 -6.60 -24.47 -6.10
CA GLU A 68 -7.24 -23.30 -6.71
C GLU A 68 -7.61 -22.18 -5.71
N ASP A 69 -7.82 -22.50 -4.42
CA ASP A 69 -8.22 -21.50 -3.41
C ASP A 69 -7.04 -20.65 -2.90
N GLU A 70 -5.80 -21.12 -3.06
CA GLU A 70 -4.59 -20.44 -2.54
C GLU A 70 -4.16 -19.23 -3.40
N LEU A 71 -4.69 -19.12 -4.63
CA LEU A 71 -4.45 -17.99 -5.53
C LEU A 71 -5.62 -17.02 -5.61
N ALA A 72 -6.72 -17.30 -4.91
CA ALA A 72 -7.93 -16.47 -4.96
C ALA A 72 -7.79 -15.28 -4.00
N LEU A 73 -7.59 -14.08 -4.56
CA LEU A 73 -7.64 -12.85 -3.78
C LEU A 73 -9.04 -12.61 -3.21
N PRO A 74 -9.16 -11.98 -2.02
CA PRO A 74 -10.44 -11.74 -1.37
C PRO A 74 -11.37 -10.94 -2.27
N LYS A 75 -12.68 -11.23 -2.24
CA LYS A 75 -13.67 -10.50 -3.07
C LYS A 75 -14.20 -9.23 -2.42
N LYS A 76 -14.14 -9.13 -1.09
CA LYS A 76 -14.66 -7.99 -0.31
C LYS A 76 -13.61 -7.47 0.66
N ILE A 77 -13.69 -6.17 0.96
CA ILE A 77 -12.92 -5.53 2.02
C ILE A 77 -13.36 -6.12 3.36
N ASN A 78 -12.41 -6.47 4.23
CA ASN A 78 -12.68 -7.04 5.55
C ASN A 78 -13.18 -5.97 6.53
N LEU A 79 -14.42 -5.56 6.36
CA LEU A 79 -15.13 -4.62 7.24
C LEU A 79 -16.34 -5.31 7.88
N PRO A 80 -16.69 -4.97 9.14
CA PRO A 80 -17.94 -5.46 9.72
C PRO A 80 -19.15 -4.98 8.90
N PRO A 81 -20.31 -5.66 8.99
CA PRO A 81 -21.53 -5.23 8.34
C PRO A 81 -21.87 -3.78 8.72
N ARG A 82 -22.40 -3.00 7.77
CA ARG A 82 -22.82 -1.63 8.05
C ARG A 82 -23.98 -1.65 9.06
N PRO A 83 -23.89 -0.94 10.20
CA PRO A 83 -24.97 -0.90 11.17
C PRO A 83 -26.24 -0.30 10.56
N ALA A 84 -27.41 -0.86 10.89
CA ALA A 84 -28.69 -0.40 10.32
C ALA A 84 -28.99 1.09 10.62
N GLY A 85 -28.55 1.59 11.78
CA GLY A 85 -28.67 3.00 12.18
C GLY A 85 -27.41 3.84 11.95
N ALA A 86 -26.46 3.37 11.14
CA ALA A 86 -25.26 4.15 10.86
C ALA A 86 -25.62 5.46 10.14
N GLU A 87 -24.98 6.55 10.58
CA GLU A 87 -25.19 7.89 10.03
C GLU A 87 -24.87 7.93 8.52
N THR A 88 -25.56 8.82 7.80
CA THR A 88 -25.26 9.08 6.39
C THR A 88 -24.01 9.94 6.23
N GLY A 89 -23.48 10.04 5.00
CA GLY A 89 -22.32 10.90 4.73
C GLY A 89 -22.58 12.37 5.08
N SER A 90 -23.75 12.88 4.73
CA SER A 90 -24.16 14.25 5.08
C SER A 90 -24.23 14.46 6.61
N LYS A 91 -24.78 13.50 7.36
CA LYS A 91 -24.83 13.56 8.84
C LYS A 91 -23.47 13.44 9.49
N PHE A 92 -22.58 12.63 8.92
CA PHE A 92 -21.19 12.57 9.36
C PHE A 92 -20.51 13.94 9.25
N LEU A 93 -20.70 14.65 8.13
CA LEU A 93 -20.12 15.98 7.94
C LEU A 93 -20.64 17.02 8.95
N GLU A 94 -21.96 17.06 9.18
CA GLU A 94 -22.55 17.92 10.22
C GLU A 94 -21.92 17.65 11.59
N ARG A 95 -21.69 16.37 11.94
CA ARG A 95 -21.14 15.96 13.24
C ARG A 95 -19.68 16.37 13.43
N VAL A 96 -18.88 16.35 12.37
CA VAL A 96 -17.44 16.68 12.44
C VAL A 96 -17.14 18.14 12.15
N GLU A 97 -18.16 18.95 11.88
CA GLU A 97 -18.02 20.39 11.68
C GLU A 97 -17.39 21.06 12.91
N GLY A 98 -16.42 21.95 12.67
CA GLY A 98 -15.68 22.65 13.73
C GLY A 98 -14.69 21.78 14.51
N LEU A 99 -14.64 20.46 14.29
CA LEU A 99 -13.62 19.61 14.90
C LEU A 99 -12.22 19.93 14.33
N GLY A 100 -11.21 19.86 15.20
CA GLY A 100 -9.82 19.90 14.75
C GLY A 100 -9.41 18.59 14.09
N ARG A 101 -8.38 18.65 13.23
CA ARG A 101 -7.89 17.51 12.41
C ARG A 101 -7.83 16.16 13.14
N ALA A 102 -7.25 16.13 14.34
CA ALA A 102 -7.09 14.88 15.09
C ALA A 102 -8.43 14.28 15.55
N ALA A 103 -9.39 15.13 15.95
CA ALA A 103 -10.72 14.67 16.35
C ALA A 103 -11.55 14.24 15.12
N THR A 104 -11.40 14.92 13.99
CA THR A 104 -11.99 14.49 12.72
C THR A 104 -11.47 13.11 12.29
N ASP A 105 -10.15 12.91 12.30
CA ASP A 105 -9.54 11.61 11.97
C ASP A 105 -10.01 10.48 12.88
N GLU A 106 -10.19 10.74 14.18
CA GLU A 106 -10.74 9.75 15.11
C GLU A 106 -12.19 9.40 14.79
N ALA A 107 -13.02 10.41 14.50
CA ALA A 107 -14.40 10.20 14.07
C ALA A 107 -14.49 9.40 12.76
N ILE A 108 -13.58 9.66 11.81
CA ILE A 108 -13.45 8.90 10.55
C ILE A 108 -13.12 7.43 10.84
N PHE A 109 -12.07 7.19 11.64
CA PHE A 109 -11.65 5.83 12.00
C PHE A 109 -12.76 5.08 12.74
N GLU A 110 -13.44 5.72 13.68
CA GLU A 110 -14.57 5.12 14.41
C GLU A 110 -15.72 4.74 13.47
N ALA A 111 -16.11 5.62 12.56
CA ALA A 111 -17.18 5.35 11.60
C ALA A 111 -16.82 4.16 10.69
N ILE A 112 -15.61 4.15 10.11
CA ILE A 112 -15.17 3.09 9.20
C ILE A 112 -14.96 1.77 9.95
N SER A 113 -14.37 1.79 11.14
CA SER A 113 -14.15 0.57 11.93
C SER A 113 -15.43 -0.11 12.39
N LYS A 114 -16.52 0.65 12.52
CA LYS A 114 -17.88 0.11 12.74
C LYS A 114 -18.57 -0.33 11.46
N GLY A 115 -17.94 -0.17 10.30
CA GLY A 115 -18.48 -0.55 9.00
C GLY A 115 -19.36 0.54 8.36
N ASN A 116 -19.27 1.81 8.73
CA ASN A 116 -20.01 2.86 8.02
C ASN A 116 -19.32 3.25 6.69
N VAL A 117 -19.29 2.30 5.76
CA VAL A 117 -18.77 2.43 4.39
C VAL A 117 -19.88 1.98 3.43
N PRO A 118 -20.10 2.70 2.31
CA PRO A 118 -21.10 2.34 1.30
C PRO A 118 -20.94 0.91 0.78
N GLU A 119 -22.05 0.23 0.44
CA GLU A 119 -21.99 -1.16 -0.03
C GLU A 119 -21.29 -1.27 -1.39
N TYR A 120 -21.47 -0.28 -2.27
CA TYR A 120 -20.78 -0.26 -3.56
C TYR A 120 -19.25 -0.29 -3.44
N GLU A 121 -18.68 0.23 -2.35
CA GLU A 121 -17.24 0.35 -2.15
C GLU A 121 -16.62 -0.90 -1.49
N ARG A 122 -17.45 -1.75 -0.87
CA ARG A 122 -16.99 -2.91 -0.10
C ARG A 122 -16.47 -4.06 -0.95
N ALA A 123 -16.66 -4.01 -2.27
CA ALA A 123 -16.11 -4.99 -3.20
C ALA A 123 -14.70 -4.61 -3.64
N TRP A 124 -13.78 -5.58 -3.62
CA TRP A 124 -12.47 -5.39 -4.23
C TRP A 124 -12.59 -5.42 -5.76
N VAL A 125 -11.83 -4.55 -6.42
CA VAL A 125 -11.66 -4.57 -7.88
C VAL A 125 -10.29 -5.16 -8.20
N PRO A 126 -10.20 -6.28 -8.93
CA PRO A 126 -8.91 -6.79 -9.37
C PRO A 126 -8.33 -5.91 -10.48
N ILE A 127 -7.04 -5.63 -10.39
CA ILE A 127 -6.22 -5.06 -11.47
C ILE A 127 -5.07 -6.01 -11.79
N GLU A 128 -4.55 -5.87 -13.00
CA GLU A 128 -3.50 -6.71 -13.54
C GLU A 128 -2.30 -5.85 -13.91
N ILE A 129 -1.10 -6.38 -13.71
CA ILE A 129 0.17 -5.68 -13.99
C ILE A 129 0.99 -6.59 -14.89
N GLY A 130 1.37 -6.11 -16.07
CA GLY A 130 2.13 -6.88 -17.05
C GLY A 130 2.44 -6.05 -18.30
N ASP A 131 3.16 -6.66 -19.22
CA ASP A 131 3.73 -6.04 -20.43
C ASP A 131 3.12 -6.57 -21.73
N GLY A 132 1.88 -7.04 -21.69
CA GLY A 132 1.09 -7.42 -22.87
C GLY A 132 1.26 -8.87 -23.33
N GLU A 133 2.26 -9.60 -22.83
CA GLU A 133 2.35 -11.08 -22.97
C GLU A 133 1.48 -11.83 -21.93
N GLY A 134 0.96 -11.11 -20.94
CA GLY A 134 0.06 -11.60 -19.89
C GLY A 134 0.25 -10.84 -18.58
N PRO A 135 -0.65 -11.03 -17.59
CA PRO A 135 -0.48 -10.43 -16.27
C PRO A 135 0.66 -11.13 -15.52
N ARG A 136 1.72 -10.38 -15.22
CA ARG A 136 2.80 -10.80 -14.31
C ARG A 136 2.31 -10.80 -12.86
N ALA A 137 1.47 -9.83 -12.51
CA ALA A 137 0.87 -9.73 -11.20
C ALA A 137 -0.61 -9.38 -11.26
N LYS A 138 -1.34 -9.77 -10.21
CA LYS A 138 -2.72 -9.40 -9.97
C LYS A 138 -2.88 -8.97 -8.53
N LEU A 139 -3.59 -7.87 -8.30
CA LEU A 139 -3.89 -7.38 -6.95
C LEU A 139 -5.25 -6.69 -6.92
N ASN A 140 -5.78 -6.49 -5.72
CA ASN A 140 -7.07 -5.85 -5.52
C ASN A 140 -6.93 -4.40 -5.11
N VAL A 141 -7.86 -3.55 -5.55
CA VAL A 141 -7.96 -2.14 -5.14
C VAL A 141 -9.40 -1.77 -4.81
N SER A 142 -9.60 -0.77 -3.96
CA SER A 142 -10.92 -0.19 -3.75
C SER A 142 -11.39 0.47 -5.05
N CYS A 143 -12.69 0.35 -5.36
CA CYS A 143 -13.24 0.88 -6.61
C CYS A 143 -13.17 2.42 -6.68
N ASP A 144 -13.19 3.09 -5.53
CA ASP A 144 -13.09 4.56 -5.40
C ASP A 144 -12.26 4.90 -4.15
N TYR A 145 -12.22 6.18 -3.79
CA TYR A 145 -11.65 6.66 -2.54
C TYR A 145 -12.61 6.50 -1.37
N LEU A 146 -12.05 6.13 -0.22
CA LEU A 146 -12.79 5.85 1.01
C LEU A 146 -13.91 6.85 1.28
N ALA A 147 -15.11 6.32 1.47
CA ALA A 147 -16.29 7.07 1.81
C ALA A 147 -16.94 6.62 3.11
N ILE A 148 -17.72 7.53 3.70
CA ILE A 148 -18.58 7.25 4.85
C ILE A 148 -20.03 7.48 4.45
N GLY A 149 -20.93 6.57 4.85
CA GLY A 149 -22.37 6.69 4.62
C GLY A 149 -22.99 5.46 3.96
N SER A 150 -24.09 5.66 3.24
CA SER A 150 -24.80 4.65 2.45
C SER A 150 -24.68 4.95 0.95
N ASP A 151 -25.02 4.00 0.09
CA ASP A 151 -25.01 4.19 -1.37
C ASP A 151 -25.82 5.42 -1.82
N ASP A 152 -26.89 5.75 -1.10
CA ASP A 152 -27.76 6.90 -1.37
C ASP A 152 -27.25 8.25 -0.83
N ASP A 153 -26.42 8.23 0.24
CA ASP A 153 -25.92 9.44 0.91
C ASP A 153 -24.57 9.11 1.57
N PHE A 154 -23.51 9.40 0.85
CA PHE A 154 -22.12 9.17 1.25
C PHE A 154 -21.25 10.40 1.01
N ILE A 155 -20.09 10.42 1.65
CA ILE A 155 -19.05 11.42 1.43
C ILE A 155 -17.69 10.73 1.24
N ARG A 156 -17.02 11.01 0.11
CA ARG A 156 -15.61 10.66 -0.10
C ARG A 156 -14.77 11.50 0.86
N ILE A 157 -14.18 10.89 1.88
CA ILE A 157 -13.71 11.60 3.07
C ILE A 157 -12.18 11.77 3.08
N PRO A 158 -11.66 13.01 2.94
CA PRO A 158 -10.24 13.29 3.16
C PRO A 158 -9.84 13.06 4.62
N MET A 159 -8.63 12.54 4.82
CA MET A 159 -8.04 12.28 6.14
C MET A 159 -6.51 12.36 6.07
N THR A 160 -5.83 12.32 7.21
CA THR A 160 -4.37 12.27 7.25
C THR A 160 -3.82 10.90 6.82
N PRO A 161 -2.54 10.80 6.43
CA PRO A 161 -1.88 9.51 6.23
C PRO A 161 -1.91 8.61 7.46
N CYS A 162 -1.93 9.18 8.68
CA CYS A 162 -1.97 8.39 9.91
C CYS A 162 -3.32 7.69 10.10
N ALA A 163 -4.43 8.39 9.83
CA ALA A 163 -5.75 7.79 9.84
C ALA A 163 -5.94 6.79 8.70
N ALA A 164 -5.45 7.14 7.50
CA ALA A 164 -5.47 6.26 6.34
C ALA A 164 -4.74 4.94 6.62
N GLN A 165 -3.56 5.00 7.25
CA GLN A 165 -2.83 3.79 7.64
C GLN A 165 -3.59 2.95 8.66
N ARG A 166 -4.18 3.56 9.69
CA ARG A 166 -4.99 2.81 10.68
C ARG A 166 -6.11 2.02 10.00
N ILE A 167 -6.77 2.63 9.01
CA ILE A 167 -7.83 1.97 8.24
C ILE A 167 -7.26 0.87 7.34
N ALA A 168 -6.13 1.11 6.68
CA ALA A 168 -5.45 0.11 5.86
C ALA A 168 -5.07 -1.12 6.72
N ASP A 169 -4.44 -0.91 7.88
CA ASP A 169 -4.08 -1.96 8.83
C ASP A 169 -5.31 -2.75 9.30
N LEU A 170 -6.41 -2.05 9.61
CA LEU A 170 -7.66 -2.67 10.07
C LEU A 170 -8.22 -3.68 9.08
N VAL A 171 -8.13 -3.39 7.78
CA VAL A 171 -8.75 -4.22 6.73
C VAL A 171 -7.75 -5.09 5.96
N GLY A 172 -6.49 -5.15 6.42
CA GLY A 172 -5.43 -5.91 5.75
C GLY A 172 -5.06 -5.35 4.38
N ALA A 173 -5.07 -4.02 4.24
CA ALA A 173 -4.72 -3.28 3.04
C ALA A 173 -3.41 -2.49 3.22
N VAL A 174 -2.93 -1.92 2.13
CA VAL A 174 -1.80 -0.99 2.07
C VAL A 174 -2.21 0.26 1.29
N LEU A 175 -1.42 1.33 1.42
CA LEU A 175 -1.56 2.52 0.60
C LEU A 175 -0.78 2.35 -0.72
N PRO A 176 -1.23 2.96 -1.83
CA PRO A 176 -0.63 2.74 -3.15
C PRO A 176 0.74 3.42 -3.28
N THR A 177 1.56 2.97 -4.21
CA THR A 177 2.71 3.73 -4.72
C THR A 177 2.28 4.62 -5.89
N VAL A 178 3.16 5.52 -6.34
CA VAL A 178 2.96 6.30 -7.58
C VAL A 178 2.62 5.39 -8.77
N LYS A 179 3.37 4.28 -8.93
CA LYS A 179 3.16 3.30 -10.01
C LYS A 179 1.76 2.70 -9.95
N LEU A 180 1.34 2.27 -8.76
CA LEU A 180 -0.01 1.71 -8.59
C LEU A 180 -1.10 2.73 -8.86
N VAL A 181 -0.94 4.00 -8.46
CA VAL A 181 -1.93 5.04 -8.81
C VAL A 181 -2.08 5.18 -10.33
N ASN A 182 -0.98 5.13 -11.08
CA ASN A 182 -1.03 5.19 -12.55
C ASN A 182 -1.73 3.97 -13.16
N ILE A 183 -1.37 2.76 -12.72
CA ILE A 183 -2.01 1.52 -13.20
C ILE A 183 -3.51 1.53 -12.88
N ILE A 184 -3.90 1.93 -11.66
CA ILE A 184 -5.31 2.06 -11.27
C ILE A 184 -6.02 3.05 -12.19
N TYR A 185 -5.39 4.19 -12.50
CA TYR A 185 -5.94 5.15 -13.44
C TYR A 185 -6.11 4.54 -14.84
N GLU A 186 -5.13 3.79 -15.35
CA GLU A 186 -5.21 3.11 -16.65
C GLU A 186 -6.40 2.14 -16.71
N HIS A 187 -6.57 1.31 -15.68
CA HIS A 187 -7.65 0.34 -15.53
C HIS A 187 -9.03 0.97 -15.24
N ALA A 188 -9.09 2.21 -14.75
CA ALA A 188 -10.34 2.84 -14.37
C ALA A 188 -11.28 3.01 -15.56
N SER A 189 -12.48 2.43 -15.46
CA SER A 189 -13.55 2.64 -16.43
C SER A 189 -14.13 4.06 -16.33
N ALA A 190 -14.16 4.62 -15.11
CA ALA A 190 -14.64 5.97 -14.84
C ALA A 190 -13.47 6.92 -14.54
N LYS A 191 -13.02 7.65 -15.57
CA LYS A 191 -11.96 8.66 -15.45
C LYS A 191 -12.58 10.04 -15.23
N LEU A 192 -12.72 10.42 -13.96
CA LEU A 192 -13.26 11.73 -13.58
C LEU A 192 -12.12 12.74 -13.50
N PRO A 193 -12.15 13.85 -14.28
CA PRO A 193 -11.06 14.80 -14.26
C PRO A 193 -11.04 15.59 -12.93
N PRO A 194 -9.86 16.12 -12.55
CA PRO A 194 -9.68 17.03 -11.42
C PRO A 194 -10.70 18.17 -11.38
N SER A 195 -11.05 18.59 -10.17
CA SER A 195 -11.91 19.76 -9.95
C SER A 195 -11.34 20.64 -8.87
N TYR A 196 -11.20 21.92 -9.18
CA TYR A 196 -10.88 22.95 -8.19
C TYR A 196 -12.18 23.46 -7.53
N ILE A 197 -12.06 23.96 -6.30
CA ILE A 197 -13.07 24.82 -5.67
C ILE A 197 -12.79 26.26 -6.11
N GLU A 198 -13.81 26.93 -6.64
CA GLU A 198 -13.71 28.32 -7.10
C GLU A 198 -13.53 29.25 -5.90
N GLY A 199 -12.65 30.26 -6.02
CA GLY A 199 -12.26 31.10 -4.89
C GLY A 199 -11.19 30.49 -3.98
N GLY A 200 -10.78 29.24 -4.23
CA GLY A 200 -9.78 28.52 -3.45
C GLY A 200 -10.39 27.78 -2.24
N PRO A 201 -9.64 26.84 -1.62
CA PRO A 201 -10.09 26.17 -0.40
C PRO A 201 -10.23 27.16 0.75
N THR A 202 -11.23 26.94 1.60
CA THR A 202 -11.47 27.72 2.82
C THR A 202 -10.66 27.23 4.03
N GLU A 203 -9.40 26.81 3.80
CA GLU A 203 -8.54 26.14 4.79
C GLU A 203 -9.02 24.74 5.24
N GLY A 204 -9.55 23.92 4.32
CA GLY A 204 -9.78 22.50 4.60
C GLY A 204 -10.92 22.25 5.58
N THR A 205 -11.94 23.11 5.52
CA THR A 205 -13.21 22.93 6.21
C THR A 205 -13.95 21.71 5.67
N VAL A 206 -14.88 21.22 6.48
CA VAL A 206 -15.76 20.11 6.12
C VAL A 206 -16.69 20.51 4.96
N GLU A 207 -16.98 21.80 4.81
CA GLU A 207 -17.78 22.37 3.71
C GLU A 207 -17.09 22.19 2.35
N ASP A 208 -15.76 22.40 2.28
CA ASP A 208 -14.99 22.15 1.06
C ASP A 208 -15.13 20.68 0.61
N TYR A 209 -15.26 19.75 1.56
CA TYR A 209 -15.42 18.32 1.27
C TYR A 209 -16.78 18.07 0.62
N ALA A 210 -17.85 18.63 1.17
CA ALA A 210 -19.20 18.54 0.62
C ALA A 210 -19.27 19.13 -0.80
N VAL A 211 -18.76 20.35 -0.98
CA VAL A 211 -18.76 21.06 -2.27
C VAL A 211 -18.00 20.27 -3.34
N HIS A 212 -16.80 19.79 -3.01
CA HIS A 212 -16.00 19.03 -3.96
C HIS A 212 -16.63 17.67 -4.28
N HIS A 213 -17.14 16.96 -3.27
CA HIS A 213 -17.81 15.68 -3.46
C HIS A 213 -19.01 15.79 -4.40
N GLU A 214 -19.87 16.78 -4.17
CA GLU A 214 -21.08 16.98 -4.96
C GLU A 214 -20.74 17.45 -6.39
N LYS A 215 -19.65 18.22 -6.58
CA LYS A 215 -19.08 18.47 -7.92
C LYS A 215 -18.69 17.18 -8.64
N LEU A 216 -18.07 16.22 -7.94
CA LEU A 216 -17.66 14.93 -8.52
C LEU A 216 -18.87 14.02 -8.81
N GLU A 217 -19.83 13.93 -7.90
CA GLU A 217 -21.03 13.12 -8.09
C GLU A 217 -21.87 13.62 -9.27
N ARG A 218 -22.01 14.95 -9.46
CA ARG A 218 -22.64 15.48 -10.68
C ARG A 218 -21.92 15.06 -11.95
N ARG A 219 -20.58 15.09 -11.96
CA ARG A 219 -19.79 14.65 -13.12
C ARG A 219 -19.97 13.16 -13.39
N ARG A 220 -19.93 12.34 -12.33
CA ARG A 220 -20.17 10.89 -12.42
C ARG A 220 -21.54 10.59 -13.03
N ARG A 221 -22.59 11.19 -12.47
CA ARG A 221 -23.98 11.02 -12.95
C ARG A 221 -24.16 11.52 -14.39
N ALA A 222 -23.64 12.70 -14.71
CA ALA A 222 -23.73 13.27 -16.07
C ALA A 222 -22.98 12.43 -17.12
N ALA A 223 -21.91 11.74 -16.73
CA ALA A 223 -21.19 10.80 -17.59
C ALA A 223 -21.81 9.39 -17.61
N GLY A 224 -22.88 9.14 -16.84
CA GLY A 224 -23.55 7.84 -16.79
C GLY A 224 -22.76 6.73 -16.10
N PHE A 225 -21.72 7.05 -15.32
CA PHE A 225 -20.96 6.03 -14.60
C PHE A 225 -21.75 5.56 -13.36
N PRO A 226 -22.02 4.25 -13.20
CA PRO A 226 -22.67 3.74 -12.00
C PRO A 226 -21.75 3.79 -10.77
N LEU A 227 -22.28 3.54 -9.58
CA LEU A 227 -21.44 3.30 -8.40
C LEU A 227 -20.76 1.93 -8.50
N GLY A 228 -19.63 1.75 -7.82
CA GLY A 228 -18.89 0.48 -7.77
C GLY A 228 -17.96 0.20 -8.96
N VAL A 229 -18.02 0.98 -10.05
CA VAL A 229 -17.00 0.89 -11.11
C VAL A 229 -15.69 1.52 -10.64
N LEU A 230 -14.57 0.97 -11.11
CA LEU A 230 -13.26 1.53 -10.82
C LEU A 230 -13.18 2.96 -11.36
N THR A 231 -13.11 3.92 -10.42
CA THR A 231 -13.16 5.35 -10.68
C THR A 231 -11.84 5.97 -10.23
N ALA A 232 -11.20 6.78 -11.07
CA ALA A 232 -9.91 7.42 -10.75
C ALA A 232 -9.73 8.79 -11.42
N GLY A 233 -8.68 9.51 -11.02
CA GLY A 233 -8.24 10.81 -11.57
C GLY A 233 -8.76 12.04 -10.82
N HIS A 234 -9.85 11.91 -10.06
CA HIS A 234 -10.54 13.04 -9.43
C HIS A 234 -9.90 13.55 -8.14
N LYS A 235 -9.00 12.79 -7.51
CA LYS A 235 -8.31 13.18 -6.27
C LYS A 235 -6.80 12.94 -6.36
N LYS A 236 -6.09 13.47 -5.35
CA LYS A 236 -4.69 13.20 -5.05
C LYS A 236 -4.64 12.06 -4.06
N ASP A 237 -3.99 10.97 -4.44
CA ASP A 237 -3.77 9.81 -3.59
C ASP A 237 -2.70 10.12 -2.55
N ILE A 238 -2.91 9.65 -1.32
CA ILE A 238 -1.82 9.46 -0.35
C ILE A 238 -1.04 8.24 -0.80
N VAL A 239 0.25 8.39 -1.06
CA VAL A 239 1.10 7.32 -1.60
C VAL A 239 2.23 6.94 -0.65
N LEU A 240 2.71 5.71 -0.77
CA LEU A 240 4.00 5.27 -0.25
C LEU A 240 5.10 5.65 -1.24
N SER A 241 6.25 6.08 -0.72
CA SER A 241 7.38 6.56 -1.52
C SER A 241 8.67 6.47 -0.71
N THR A 242 9.80 6.27 -1.40
CA THR A 242 11.13 6.32 -0.77
C THR A 242 11.42 7.70 -0.17
N ARG A 243 10.79 8.74 -0.71
CA ARG A 243 10.91 10.14 -0.26
C ARG A 243 10.39 10.39 1.16
N LEU A 244 9.65 9.45 1.75
CA LEU A 244 9.19 9.55 3.14
C LEU A 244 10.37 9.56 4.14
N GLU A 245 11.52 9.01 3.76
CA GLU A 245 12.74 9.08 4.59
C GLU A 245 13.39 10.47 4.58
N GLU A 246 13.14 11.29 3.55
CA GLU A 246 13.72 12.64 3.46
C GLU A 246 13.24 13.54 4.61
N LYS A 247 12.03 13.27 5.14
CA LYS A 247 11.42 14.10 6.19
C LYS A 247 10.44 13.31 7.05
N ALA A 248 10.76 13.18 8.33
CA ALA A 248 9.93 12.47 9.31
C ALA A 248 8.49 13.00 9.47
N ASP A 249 8.23 14.29 9.20
CA ASP A 249 6.88 14.87 9.18
C ASP A 249 6.51 15.33 7.77
N CYS A 250 6.18 14.35 6.92
CA CYS A 250 5.60 14.61 5.61
C CYS A 250 4.51 13.61 5.21
N VAL A 251 3.64 14.06 4.31
CA VAL A 251 2.75 13.19 3.53
C VAL A 251 3.20 13.23 2.06
N ALA A 252 3.35 12.06 1.45
CA ALA A 252 3.57 11.96 0.01
C ALA A 252 2.21 11.92 -0.70
N ILE A 253 2.01 12.85 -1.62
CA ILE A 253 0.78 12.94 -2.43
C ILE A 253 1.10 12.94 -3.91
N TYR A 254 0.25 12.28 -4.68
CA TYR A 254 0.40 12.13 -6.13
C TYR A 254 -0.96 11.98 -6.81
N GLY A 255 -1.05 12.36 -8.08
CA GLY A 255 -2.18 12.02 -8.94
C GLY A 255 -2.94 13.24 -9.43
N TRP A 256 -4.28 13.20 -9.33
CA TRP A 256 -5.13 14.21 -9.94
C TRP A 256 -4.96 14.23 -11.48
N HIS A 257 -5.18 13.06 -12.08
CA HIS A 257 -4.98 12.79 -13.50
C HIS A 257 -6.05 13.42 -14.38
N LYS A 258 -5.64 14.20 -15.38
CA LYS A 258 -6.50 14.59 -16.49
C LYS A 258 -6.80 13.38 -17.38
N ARG A 259 -7.83 13.51 -18.24
CA ARG A 259 -8.28 12.44 -19.15
C ARG A 259 -7.20 11.88 -20.07
N ASP A 260 -6.25 12.71 -20.48
CA ASP A 260 -5.10 12.34 -21.31
C ASP A 260 -3.99 11.60 -20.54
N GLY A 261 -4.13 11.45 -19.21
CA GLY A 261 -3.14 10.84 -18.33
C GLY A 261 -2.21 11.85 -17.68
N ASP A 262 -2.27 13.14 -18.05
CA ASP A 262 -1.44 14.18 -17.43
C ASP A 262 -1.71 14.27 -15.92
N VAL A 263 -0.64 14.23 -15.14
CA VAL A 263 -0.71 14.31 -13.68
C VAL A 263 -0.57 15.76 -13.23
N ILE A 264 -1.61 16.34 -12.63
CA ILE A 264 -1.57 17.72 -12.12
C ILE A 264 -0.77 17.79 -10.82
N GLN A 265 -0.90 16.79 -9.94
CA GLN A 265 -0.13 16.70 -8.70
C GLN A 265 1.05 15.74 -8.89
N PRO A 266 2.25 16.23 -9.26
CA PRO A 266 3.45 15.41 -9.21
C PRO A 266 3.74 14.98 -7.76
N LEU A 267 4.58 13.96 -7.62
CA LEU A 267 4.94 13.41 -6.31
C LEU A 267 5.54 14.52 -5.43
N SER A 268 4.85 14.82 -4.33
CA SER A 268 5.20 15.93 -3.44
C SER A 268 5.14 15.51 -1.98
N ILE A 269 6.14 15.93 -1.21
CA ILE A 269 6.25 15.72 0.25
C ILE A 269 6.27 17.04 1.04
N VAL A 270 5.82 18.15 0.43
CA VAL A 270 5.95 19.49 1.02
C VAL A 270 5.09 19.68 2.26
N HIS A 271 3.99 18.94 2.35
CA HIS A 271 3.02 19.04 3.44
C HIS A 271 3.38 18.10 4.60
N SER A 272 2.95 18.47 5.81
CA SER A 272 3.12 17.62 7.01
C SER A 272 2.13 16.47 7.03
N ARG A 273 2.34 15.48 7.91
CA ARG A 273 1.39 14.39 8.15
C ARG A 273 0.05 14.86 8.73
N ARG A 274 -0.06 16.11 9.16
CA ARG A 274 -1.32 16.72 9.63
C ARG A 274 -2.14 17.34 8.51
N TYR A 275 -1.62 17.36 7.28
CA TYR A 275 -2.28 17.96 6.15
C TYR A 275 -3.26 17.00 5.50
N ALA A 276 -4.46 17.51 5.24
CA ALA A 276 -5.44 16.93 4.35
C ALA A 276 -6.35 18.06 3.87
N ASP A 277 -6.71 18.04 2.59
CA ASP A 277 -7.62 19.00 1.97
C ASP A 277 -8.71 18.28 1.16
N TYR A 278 -9.64 19.02 0.56
CA TYR A 278 -10.76 18.45 -0.21
C TYR A 278 -10.32 17.52 -1.34
N SER A 279 -9.12 17.76 -1.88
CA SER A 279 -8.56 17.05 -3.02
C SER A 279 -7.86 15.75 -2.62
N HIS A 280 -7.63 15.47 -1.33
CA HIS A 280 -7.09 14.19 -0.88
C HIS A 280 -8.09 13.04 -1.03
N GLY A 281 -7.59 11.93 -1.53
CA GLY A 281 -8.25 10.65 -1.59
C GLY A 281 -7.40 9.57 -0.92
N VAL A 282 -8.06 8.67 -0.21
CA VAL A 282 -7.43 7.45 0.30
C VAL A 282 -7.97 6.29 -0.50
N ARG A 283 -7.09 5.69 -1.30
CA ARG A 283 -7.38 4.47 -2.06
C ARG A 283 -6.72 3.30 -1.34
N LEU A 284 -7.46 2.22 -1.16
CA LEU A 284 -6.93 1.00 -0.56
C LEU A 284 -6.45 0.05 -1.65
N VAL A 285 -5.29 -0.55 -1.40
CA VAL A 285 -4.74 -1.67 -2.17
C VAL A 285 -4.76 -2.87 -1.24
N GLY A 286 -5.33 -4.00 -1.68
CA GLY A 286 -5.34 -5.23 -0.88
C GLY A 286 -3.91 -5.62 -0.47
N GLY A 287 -3.74 -6.12 0.75
CA GLY A 287 -2.42 -6.46 1.30
C GLY A 287 -1.77 -7.70 0.67
N GLU A 288 -2.52 -8.44 -0.14
CA GLU A 288 -2.07 -9.63 -0.87
C GLU A 288 -2.15 -9.41 -2.39
N MET A 289 -1.25 -10.05 -3.09
CA MET A 289 -1.20 -10.10 -4.55
C MET A 289 -0.77 -11.49 -5.01
N VAL A 290 -1.12 -11.83 -6.25
CA VAL A 290 -0.54 -12.98 -6.96
C VAL A 290 0.55 -12.43 -7.86
N LEU A 291 1.78 -12.92 -7.70
CA LEU A 291 2.94 -12.54 -8.53
C LEU A 291 3.55 -13.82 -9.10
N ASP A 292 3.64 -13.92 -10.43
CA ASP A 292 4.17 -15.09 -11.14
C ASP A 292 3.50 -16.41 -10.67
N GLY A 293 2.18 -16.36 -10.48
CA GLY A 293 1.38 -17.49 -10.02
C GLY A 293 1.59 -17.89 -8.55
N LYS A 294 2.18 -17.02 -7.71
CA LYS A 294 2.41 -17.28 -6.29
C LYS A 294 1.79 -16.18 -5.41
N PRO A 295 1.12 -16.52 -4.31
CA PRO A 295 0.65 -15.52 -3.36
C PRO A 295 1.84 -14.82 -2.71
N ARG A 296 1.72 -13.50 -2.55
CA ARG A 296 2.71 -12.61 -1.94
C ARG A 296 2.00 -11.52 -1.16
N ARG A 297 2.61 -11.08 -0.06
CA ARG A 297 2.18 -9.84 0.60
C ARG A 297 2.74 -8.66 -0.17
N VAL A 298 1.91 -7.64 -0.40
CA VAL A 298 2.32 -6.42 -1.12
C VAL A 298 3.48 -5.73 -0.40
N VAL A 299 3.47 -5.70 0.94
CA VAL A 299 4.57 -5.11 1.72
C VAL A 299 5.91 -5.83 1.54
N ASP A 300 5.91 -7.14 1.32
CA ASP A 300 7.15 -7.90 1.09
C ASP A 300 7.70 -7.61 -0.30
N VAL A 301 6.81 -7.54 -1.31
CA VAL A 301 7.19 -7.17 -2.67
C VAL A 301 7.74 -5.75 -2.71
N LEU A 302 7.11 -4.81 -2.00
CA LEU A 302 7.60 -3.43 -1.91
C LEU A 302 8.98 -3.33 -1.24
N ALA A 303 9.32 -4.22 -0.30
CA ALA A 303 10.61 -4.18 0.39
C ALA A 303 11.72 -4.95 -0.34
N ASP A 304 11.38 -5.87 -1.26
CA ASP A 304 12.33 -6.74 -1.93
C ASP A 304 12.98 -6.07 -3.15
N PRO A 305 14.32 -5.87 -3.17
CA PRO A 305 15.02 -5.25 -4.30
C PRO A 305 14.84 -5.96 -5.65
N ALA A 306 14.53 -7.26 -5.65
CA ALA A 306 14.30 -8.02 -6.88
C ALA A 306 12.86 -7.93 -7.40
N LEU A 307 11.91 -7.53 -6.55
CA LEU A 307 10.47 -7.56 -6.87
C LEU A 307 9.79 -6.19 -6.84
N ALA A 308 10.37 -5.21 -6.14
CA ALA A 308 9.74 -3.91 -5.92
C ALA A 308 9.36 -3.19 -7.23
N ASP A 309 10.18 -3.33 -8.26
CA ASP A 309 9.95 -2.72 -9.59
C ASP A 309 8.63 -3.15 -10.24
N VAL A 310 8.01 -4.24 -9.80
CA VAL A 310 6.67 -4.64 -10.26
C VAL A 310 5.62 -3.60 -9.86
N ILE A 311 5.74 -3.02 -8.66
CA ILE A 311 4.73 -2.16 -8.06
C ILE A 311 5.28 -0.83 -7.54
N SER A 312 6.54 -0.48 -7.82
CA SER A 312 7.18 0.79 -7.47
C SER A 312 8.16 1.18 -8.56
N ASP A 313 8.12 2.42 -9.05
CA ASP A 313 9.15 2.94 -9.97
C ASP A 313 10.35 3.56 -9.21
N GLU A 314 10.30 3.55 -7.87
CA GLU A 314 11.35 4.07 -6.99
C GLU A 314 12.28 2.95 -6.47
N GLY A 315 12.07 1.70 -6.91
CA GLY A 315 12.73 0.53 -6.35
C GLY A 315 12.14 0.12 -4.99
N PRO A 316 12.90 -0.63 -4.16
CA PRO A 316 12.43 -1.11 -2.86
C PRO A 316 12.17 0.05 -1.88
N LEU A 317 11.03 -0.02 -1.19
CA LEU A 317 10.61 0.98 -0.23
C LEU A 317 11.19 0.66 1.16
N PRO A 318 11.92 1.62 1.76
CA PRO A 318 12.41 1.50 3.14
C PRO A 318 11.28 1.60 4.17
N MET A 319 10.19 2.27 3.80
CA MET A 319 8.98 2.40 4.60
C MET A 319 7.77 1.95 3.77
N THR A 320 7.13 0.86 4.18
CA THR A 320 5.93 0.31 3.52
C THR A 320 4.62 0.66 4.24
N ALA A 321 4.70 1.53 5.26
CA ALA A 321 3.57 2.04 6.02
C ALA A 321 3.88 3.42 6.62
N TYR A 322 2.85 4.24 6.81
CA TYR A 322 2.94 5.46 7.60
C TYR A 322 2.86 5.16 9.10
N PRO A 323 3.35 6.06 9.98
CA PRO A 323 3.01 5.98 11.40
C PRO A 323 1.50 6.19 11.61
N THR A 324 0.91 5.46 12.55
CA THR A 324 -0.53 5.52 12.86
C THR A 324 -0.93 6.65 13.81
N THR A 325 0.04 7.40 14.32
CA THR A 325 -0.17 8.54 15.22
C THR A 325 0.29 9.84 14.58
N LEU A 326 -0.50 10.90 14.79
CA LEU A 326 -0.13 12.23 14.34
C LEU A 326 1.09 12.74 15.14
N PRO A 327 2.04 13.42 14.49
CA PRO A 327 3.15 14.05 15.20
C PRO A 327 2.62 15.14 16.14
N GLU A 328 3.18 15.27 17.35
CA GLU A 328 2.81 16.34 18.28
C GLU A 328 2.95 17.73 17.63
N TYR A 329 2.09 18.67 18.01
CA TYR A 329 2.20 20.05 17.53
C TYR A 329 3.47 20.67 18.13
N ALA A 330 4.55 20.72 17.36
CA ALA A 330 5.72 21.49 17.75
C ALA A 330 5.31 22.97 17.78
N PRO A 331 5.34 23.66 18.94
CA PRO A 331 5.00 25.07 18.98
C PRO A 331 5.93 25.83 18.03
N SER A 332 5.33 26.62 17.12
CA SER A 332 6.05 27.50 16.22
C SER A 332 7.10 28.28 17.02
N LYS A 333 8.39 28.06 16.72
CA LYS A 333 9.47 28.92 17.21
C LYS A 333 9.26 30.29 16.58
N ARG A 334 8.42 31.12 17.19
CA ARG A 334 8.27 32.54 16.86
C ARG A 334 9.68 33.14 16.87
N LYS A 335 10.25 33.41 15.69
CA LYS A 335 11.47 34.20 15.58
C LYS A 335 11.15 35.57 16.18
N LYS A 336 11.59 35.83 17.42
CA LYS A 336 11.55 37.17 18.02
C LYS A 336 12.31 38.10 17.07
N LYS A 337 11.61 38.88 16.25
CA LYS A 337 12.20 40.02 15.54
C LYS A 337 12.75 40.96 16.63
N ARG A 338 14.07 40.96 16.84
CA ARG A 338 14.75 41.99 17.64
C ARG A 338 14.44 43.35 16.99
N LYS A 339 13.59 44.16 17.62
CA LYS A 339 13.46 45.58 17.29
C LYS A 339 14.85 46.20 17.49
N LYS A 340 15.53 46.57 16.39
CA LYS A 340 16.68 47.49 16.46
C LYS A 340 16.13 48.87 16.84
N SER A 341 16.32 49.29 18.09
CA SER A 341 16.12 50.66 18.50
C SER A 341 17.13 51.54 17.77
N ARG A 342 16.67 52.41 16.86
CA ARG A 342 17.48 53.52 16.34
C ARG A 342 17.63 54.51 17.50
N LYS A 343 18.82 54.57 18.11
CA LYS A 343 19.23 55.72 18.92
C LYS A 343 19.46 56.88 17.95
N SER A 344 18.61 57.91 18.05
CA SER A 344 18.84 59.24 17.51
C SER A 344 20.13 59.80 18.14
N LYS A 345 21.09 60.18 17.30
CA LYS A 345 22.19 61.08 17.71
C LYS A 345 21.62 62.49 17.75
N ALA A 346 21.75 63.14 18.90
CA ALA A 346 21.85 64.59 19.00
C ALA A 346 23.21 65.03 18.43
#